data_AF-D8F1I6-F1
#
_entry.id   AF-D8F1I6-F1
#
_cell.length_a   1.000
_cell.length_b   1.000
_cell.length_c   1.000
_cell.angle_alpha   90.00
_cell.angle_beta   90.00
_cell.angle_gamma   90.00
#
_symmetry.space_group_name_H-M   'P 1'
#
loop_
_entity.id
_entity.type
_entity.pdbx_description
1 polymer ?
#
loop_
_entity_poly.entity_id
_entity_poly.type
_entity_poly.pdbx_seq_one_letter_code
_entity_poly.pdbx_strand_id
1 'polypeptide(L)'
;MKTEEGWFVLYQPQYKAPCVFDLHERGLFEARPTVTKEYGARFLVGEDLNLKLQYLHLVEKSEKQGNTNYTHVLENGFVQLNEDLSIDESALTEAVPTSMVRDEIVAVWKEWFGNYVPLDEKGKVDDGALKKKLSESLNTQKQRLREFLVRKNGKWIYPFLPRMVFDFHHGLYQRMSDRLYPEYRARGGKDTEKGLIEKIHMFDRICESEDPDTFLKPDGTQWKGKDEIWDCWVGLAGSKAEADRICATLEVVLPPISEALARELES
;
A
#
# COMPACT_ATOMS: atom_id res chain seq x y z
N MET A 1 -8.19 -2.79 0.87
CA MET A 1 -7.67 -2.51 2.24
C MET A 1 -8.41 -1.27 2.74
N LYS A 2 -9.00 -1.23 3.94
CA LYS A 2 -9.83 -0.08 4.41
C LYS A 2 -9.02 1.16 4.84
N THR A 3 -7.81 1.28 4.32
CA THR A 3 -6.90 2.40 4.55
C THR A 3 -6.66 3.02 3.19
N GLU A 4 -6.73 4.34 3.14
CA GLU A 4 -6.40 5.12 1.94
C GLU A 4 -4.98 4.81 1.47
N GLU A 5 -4.71 4.98 0.18
CA GLU A 5 -3.37 4.85 -0.37
C GLU A 5 -2.40 5.80 0.37
N GLY A 6 -1.19 5.31 0.66
CA GLY A 6 -0.19 6.07 1.43
C GLY A 6 -0.41 6.09 2.95
N TRP A 7 -1.48 5.49 3.47
CA TRP A 7 -1.75 5.38 4.92
C TRP A 7 -1.57 3.96 5.44
N PHE A 8 -0.91 3.83 6.59
CA PHE A 8 -0.56 2.55 7.21
C PHE A 8 -1.11 2.47 8.63
N VAL A 9 -1.56 1.29 9.05
CA VAL A 9 -2.04 1.08 10.43
C VAL A 9 -0.85 1.15 11.39
N LEU A 10 -0.83 2.21 12.21
CA LEU A 10 0.16 2.42 13.24
C LEU A 10 -0.17 1.60 14.49
N TYR A 11 -1.43 1.70 14.93
CA TYR A 11 -1.92 1.05 16.14
C TYR A 11 -3.41 0.74 15.98
N GLN A 12 -3.78 -0.50 16.29
CA GLN A 12 -5.17 -0.94 16.38
C GLN A 12 -5.31 -1.74 17.68
N PRO A 13 -6.29 -1.43 18.54
CA PRO A 13 -6.56 -2.23 19.72
C PRO A 13 -6.80 -3.70 19.36
N GLN A 14 -6.52 -4.60 20.30
CA GLN A 14 -6.76 -6.03 20.12
C GLN A 14 -8.25 -6.38 20.21
N TYR A 15 -9.01 -5.96 19.21
CA TYR A 15 -10.40 -6.37 19.06
C TYR A 15 -10.48 -7.87 18.82
N LYS A 16 -11.40 -8.54 19.53
CA LYS A 16 -11.71 -9.93 19.25
C LYS A 16 -12.21 -10.04 17.80
N ALA A 17 -11.70 -11.01 17.06
CA ALA A 17 -12.13 -11.27 15.69
C ALA A 17 -13.37 -12.19 15.69
N PRO A 18 -14.30 -12.02 14.73
CA PRO A 18 -14.34 -10.96 13.73
C PRO A 18 -14.88 -9.64 14.29
N CYS A 19 -14.31 -8.50 13.92
CA CYS A 19 -14.75 -7.16 14.27
C CYS A 19 -15.02 -6.29 13.03
N VAL A 20 -15.45 -5.05 13.20
CA VAL A 20 -15.69 -4.11 12.08
C VAL A 20 -14.50 -3.94 11.13
N PHE A 21 -13.27 -4.09 11.60
CA PHE A 21 -12.09 -4.00 10.75
C PHE A 21 -11.93 -5.22 9.82
N ASP A 22 -12.49 -6.37 10.19
CA ASP A 22 -12.44 -7.62 9.40
C ASP A 22 -13.53 -7.69 8.32
N LEU A 23 -14.53 -6.80 8.39
CA LEU A 23 -15.61 -6.75 7.40
C LEU A 23 -15.10 -6.39 5.99
N HIS A 24 -15.83 -6.78 4.95
CA HIS A 24 -15.47 -6.48 3.56
C HIS A 24 -15.31 -4.96 3.29
N GLU A 25 -14.39 -4.59 2.41
CA GLU A 25 -14.04 -3.17 2.14
C GLU A 25 -15.18 -2.37 1.51
N ARG A 26 -16.06 -3.02 0.73
CA ARG A 26 -17.28 -2.40 0.18
C ARG A 26 -18.18 -1.81 1.27
N GLY A 27 -18.17 -2.38 2.48
CA GLY A 27 -18.96 -1.87 3.59
C GLY A 27 -20.48 -1.97 3.45
N LEU A 28 -21.00 -2.70 2.45
CA LEU A 28 -22.44 -2.84 2.17
C LEU A 28 -22.90 -4.29 2.33
N PHE A 29 -23.90 -4.50 3.20
CA PHE A 29 -24.41 -5.81 3.57
C PHE A 29 -25.94 -5.89 3.51
N GLU A 30 -26.46 -6.95 2.89
CA GLU A 30 -27.91 -7.19 2.73
C GLU A 30 -28.55 -7.63 4.06
N ALA A 31 -27.77 -8.30 4.91
CA ALA A 31 -28.11 -8.71 6.27
C ALA A 31 -26.98 -8.32 7.23
N ARG A 32 -27.28 -8.27 8.53
CA ARG A 32 -26.30 -7.91 9.57
C ARG A 32 -25.12 -8.89 9.55
N PRO A 33 -23.89 -8.43 9.30
CA PRO A 33 -22.73 -9.31 9.37
C PRO A 33 -22.41 -9.68 10.83
N THR A 34 -21.95 -10.90 11.05
CA THR A 34 -21.58 -11.39 12.38
C THR A 34 -20.24 -10.80 12.82
N VAL A 35 -20.26 -9.91 13.81
CA VAL A 35 -19.07 -9.31 14.42
C VAL A 35 -19.20 -9.30 15.96
N THR A 36 -18.07 -9.39 16.66
CA THR A 36 -18.03 -9.27 18.12
C THR A 36 -17.98 -7.83 18.59
N LYS A 37 -17.63 -6.88 17.71
CA LYS A 37 -17.66 -5.44 17.96
C LYS A 37 -18.06 -4.69 16.70
N GLU A 38 -19.09 -3.86 16.84
CA GLU A 38 -19.75 -3.12 15.74
C GLU A 38 -19.17 -1.73 15.49
N TYR A 39 -18.18 -1.34 16.28
CA TYR A 39 -17.44 -0.11 16.11
C TYR A 39 -16.02 -0.28 16.61
N GLY A 40 -15.13 0.61 16.19
CA GLY A 40 -13.77 0.63 16.68
C GLY A 40 -12.98 1.77 16.07
N ALA A 41 -11.83 2.05 16.67
CA ALA A 41 -10.92 3.09 16.24
C ALA A 41 -9.50 2.54 16.10
N ARG A 42 -8.70 3.18 15.24
CA ARG A 42 -7.29 2.86 15.05
C ARG A 42 -6.52 4.10 14.60
N PHE A 43 -5.23 4.12 14.88
CA PHE A 43 -4.32 5.15 14.38
C PHE A 43 -3.70 4.72 13.06
N LEU A 44 -3.68 5.67 12.13
CA LEU A 44 -3.00 5.58 10.86
C LEU A 44 -1.84 6.57 10.82
N VAL A 45 -0.78 6.20 10.12
CA VAL A 45 0.37 7.06 9.82
C VAL A 45 0.53 7.18 8.30
N GLY A 46 0.65 8.40 7.82
CA GLY A 46 0.92 8.73 6.43
C GLY A 46 2.41 8.65 6.07
N GLU A 47 2.73 8.66 4.79
CA GLU A 47 4.13 8.68 4.33
C GLU A 47 4.90 9.94 4.72
N ASP A 48 4.17 11.03 4.93
CA ASP A 48 4.63 12.32 5.43
C ASP A 48 4.75 12.38 6.96
N LEU A 49 4.52 11.25 7.64
CA LEU A 49 4.48 11.10 9.11
C LEU A 49 3.31 11.82 9.79
N ASN A 50 2.30 12.26 9.03
CA ASN A 50 1.08 12.77 9.64
C ASN A 50 0.25 11.64 10.24
N LEU A 51 -0.45 11.95 11.33
CA LEU A 51 -1.28 11.02 12.07
C LEU A 51 -2.76 11.33 11.84
N LYS A 52 -3.56 10.26 11.72
CA LYS A 52 -5.02 10.35 11.71
C LYS A 52 -5.59 9.22 12.55
N LEU A 53 -6.68 9.51 13.24
CA LEU A 53 -7.46 8.49 13.93
C LEU A 53 -8.64 8.13 13.04
N GLN A 54 -8.70 6.88 12.58
CA GLN A 54 -9.81 6.35 11.79
C GLN A 54 -10.78 5.63 12.71
N TYR A 55 -12.08 5.88 12.56
CA TYR A 55 -13.13 5.09 13.19
C TYR A 55 -14.00 4.40 12.14
N LEU A 56 -14.53 3.24 12.51
CA LEU A 56 -15.49 2.46 11.75
C LEU A 56 -16.71 2.18 12.64
N HIS A 57 -17.90 2.21 12.06
CA HIS A 57 -19.15 1.92 12.74
C HIS A 57 -20.13 1.21 11.79
N LEU A 58 -20.56 0.01 12.16
CA LEU A 58 -21.59 -0.72 11.44
C LEU A 58 -22.96 -0.22 11.89
N VAL A 59 -23.72 0.35 10.97
CA VAL A 59 -25.04 0.93 11.23
C VAL A 59 -26.11 0.28 10.38
N GLU A 60 -27.35 0.30 10.89
CA GLU A 60 -28.53 -0.04 10.09
C GLU A 60 -28.96 1.19 9.29
N LYS A 61 -28.84 1.10 7.96
CA LYS A 61 -29.11 2.17 7.02
C LYS A 61 -29.45 1.57 5.67
N SER A 62 -30.55 2.00 5.05
CA SER A 62 -30.90 1.52 3.72
C SER A 62 -30.08 2.26 2.66
N GLU A 63 -29.35 1.52 1.86
CA GLU A 63 -28.56 2.03 0.74
C GLU A 63 -28.78 1.17 -0.50
N LYS A 64 -29.16 1.81 -1.61
CA LYS A 64 -29.45 1.12 -2.87
C LYS A 64 -28.29 1.31 -3.83
N GLN A 65 -27.69 0.21 -4.28
CA GLN A 65 -26.66 0.22 -5.32
C GLN A 65 -27.10 -0.68 -6.46
N GLY A 66 -27.40 -0.09 -7.62
CA GLY A 66 -28.01 -0.81 -8.74
C GLY A 66 -29.36 -1.43 -8.36
N ASN A 67 -29.47 -2.75 -8.49
CA ASN A 67 -30.69 -3.53 -8.17
C ASN A 67 -30.70 -4.12 -6.77
N THR A 68 -29.63 -3.98 -5.98
CA THR A 68 -29.52 -4.56 -4.65
C THR A 68 -29.81 -3.49 -3.58
N ASN A 69 -30.59 -3.85 -2.57
CA ASN A 69 -30.82 -3.03 -1.39
C ASN A 69 -30.00 -3.57 -0.22
N TYR A 70 -29.14 -2.72 0.34
CA TYR A 70 -28.35 -3.02 1.52
C TYR A 70 -29.01 -2.39 2.73
N THR A 71 -29.07 -3.14 3.84
CA THR A 71 -29.73 -2.70 5.08
C THR A 71 -28.72 -2.36 6.17
N HIS A 72 -27.47 -2.78 6.00
CA HIS A 72 -26.39 -2.53 6.93
C HIS A 72 -25.19 -1.95 6.17
N VAL A 73 -24.71 -0.81 6.67
CA VAL A 73 -23.63 -0.03 6.07
C VAL A 73 -22.52 0.15 7.10
N LEU A 74 -21.28 0.03 6.65
CA LEU A 74 -20.11 0.36 7.44
C LEU A 74 -19.74 1.82 7.18
N GLU A 75 -20.12 2.69 8.10
CA GLU A 75 -19.68 4.07 8.10
C GLU A 75 -18.23 4.14 8.56
N ASN A 76 -17.45 5.00 7.91
CA ASN A 76 -16.07 5.28 8.26
C ASN A 76 -15.88 6.79 8.35
N GLY A 77 -14.92 7.21 9.16
CA GLY A 77 -14.53 8.60 9.24
C GLY A 77 -13.17 8.77 9.89
N PHE A 78 -12.70 10.01 9.89
CA PHE A 78 -11.42 10.39 10.45
C PHE A 78 -11.61 11.50 11.48
N VAL A 79 -10.84 11.41 12.55
CA VAL A 79 -10.71 12.45 13.57
C VAL A 79 -9.35 13.08 13.40
N GLN A 80 -9.35 14.40 13.18
CA GLN A 80 -8.15 15.22 13.13
C GLN A 80 -7.60 15.37 14.56
N LEU A 81 -6.28 15.25 14.71
CA LEU A 81 -5.61 15.59 15.96
C LEU A 81 -5.11 17.03 15.89
N ASN A 82 -5.05 17.70 17.03
CA ASN A 82 -4.41 19.00 17.18
C ASN A 82 -2.87 18.86 17.07
N GLU A 83 -2.16 19.99 17.01
CA GLU A 83 -0.69 20.01 16.92
C GLU A 83 -0.02 19.29 18.11
N ASP A 84 -0.64 19.35 19.29
CA ASP A 84 -0.20 18.64 20.50
C ASP A 84 -0.69 17.18 20.57
N LEU A 85 -1.27 16.68 19.47
CA LEU A 85 -1.86 15.35 19.33
C LEU A 85 -3.09 15.11 20.21
N SER A 86 -3.69 16.15 20.79
CA SER A 86 -4.97 16.06 21.51
C SER A 86 -6.15 15.91 20.53
N ILE A 87 -7.27 15.38 21.05
CA ILE A 87 -8.54 15.36 20.33
C ILE A 87 -9.33 16.62 20.68
N ASP A 88 -9.88 17.28 19.67
CA ASP A 88 -10.91 18.30 19.87
C ASP A 88 -12.27 17.62 20.18
N GLU A 89 -12.68 17.67 21.45
CA GLU A 89 -13.93 17.07 21.93
C GLU A 89 -15.18 17.70 21.29
N SER A 90 -15.11 18.99 20.95
CA SER A 90 -16.23 19.70 20.32
C SER A 90 -16.41 19.23 18.88
N ALA A 91 -15.32 19.23 18.09
CA ALA A 91 -15.32 18.71 16.72
C ALA A 91 -15.67 17.22 16.67
N LEU A 92 -15.20 16.42 17.64
CA LEU A 92 -15.56 15.01 17.75
C LEU A 92 -17.06 14.81 17.97
N THR A 93 -17.67 15.65 18.82
CA THR A 93 -19.11 15.57 19.12
C THR A 93 -19.96 15.91 17.89
N GLU A 94 -19.53 16.88 17.09
CA GLU A 94 -20.18 17.26 15.83
C GLU A 94 -20.02 16.18 14.74
N ALA A 95 -18.82 15.61 14.61
CA ALA A 95 -18.48 14.67 13.53
C ALA A 95 -19.02 13.25 13.76
N VAL A 96 -19.12 12.81 15.02
CA VAL A 96 -19.47 11.42 15.37
C VAL A 96 -20.74 11.43 16.22
N PRO A 97 -21.94 11.16 15.66
CA PRO A 97 -23.20 11.31 16.39
C PRO A 97 -23.38 10.34 17.57
N THR A 98 -22.79 9.14 17.48
CA THR A 98 -22.97 8.06 18.46
C THR A 98 -21.97 8.17 19.61
N SER A 99 -22.47 8.33 20.85
CA SER A 99 -21.63 8.45 22.05
C SER A 99 -20.68 7.27 22.27
N MET A 100 -21.14 6.04 22.07
CA MET A 100 -20.28 4.85 22.23
C MET A 100 -19.06 4.87 21.31
N VAL A 101 -19.20 5.38 20.09
CA VAL A 101 -18.10 5.50 19.14
C VAL A 101 -17.13 6.60 19.59
N ARG A 102 -17.65 7.72 20.11
CA ARG A 102 -16.82 8.79 20.69
C ARG A 102 -16.02 8.29 21.89
N ASP A 103 -16.66 7.57 22.80
CA ASP A 103 -16.02 7.01 23.99
C ASP A 103 -14.90 6.04 23.61
N GLU A 104 -15.14 5.21 22.59
CA GLU A 104 -14.13 4.32 22.03
C GLU A 104 -12.95 5.09 21.42
N ILE A 105 -13.22 6.13 20.62
CA ILE A 105 -12.18 6.98 20.03
C ILE A 105 -11.30 7.58 21.12
N VAL A 106 -11.90 8.13 22.17
CA VAL A 106 -11.18 8.72 23.31
C VAL A 106 -10.39 7.66 24.07
N ALA A 107 -10.95 6.47 24.30
CA ALA A 107 -10.25 5.38 24.97
C ALA A 107 -9.02 4.91 24.18
N VAL A 108 -9.19 4.69 22.88
CA VAL A 108 -8.11 4.30 21.96
C VAL A 108 -7.03 5.37 21.88
N TRP A 109 -7.41 6.65 21.85
CA TRP A 109 -6.46 7.75 21.90
C TRP A 109 -5.69 7.79 23.22
N LYS A 110 -6.35 7.68 24.38
CA LYS A 110 -5.67 7.65 25.69
C LYS A 110 -4.68 6.50 25.78
N GLU A 111 -5.08 5.31 25.35
CA GLU A 111 -4.22 4.12 25.37
C GLU A 111 -3.00 4.30 24.45
N TRP A 112 -3.23 4.76 23.21
CA TRP A 112 -2.14 4.99 22.27
C TRP A 112 -1.21 6.11 22.77
N PHE A 113 -1.75 7.26 23.19
CA PHE A 113 -0.97 8.41 23.64
C PHE A 113 -0.09 8.02 24.84
N GLY A 114 -0.68 7.38 25.86
CA GLY A 114 0.05 7.00 27.08
C GLY A 114 1.15 5.95 26.86
N ASN A 115 1.00 5.06 25.87
CA ASN A 115 1.97 3.98 25.63
C ASN A 115 2.97 4.27 24.50
N TYR A 116 2.60 5.15 23.56
CA TYR A 116 3.31 5.32 22.31
C TYR A 116 3.99 6.68 22.18
N VAL A 117 3.40 7.77 22.69
CA VAL A 117 3.90 9.12 22.48
C VAL A 117 5.04 9.41 23.47
N PRO A 118 6.26 9.70 22.98
CA PRO A 118 7.37 10.08 23.86
C PRO A 118 7.15 11.51 24.38
N LEU A 119 7.37 11.69 25.69
CA LEU A 119 7.30 12.99 26.35
C LEU A 119 8.70 13.43 26.79
N ASP A 120 8.97 14.73 26.71
CA ASP A 120 10.16 15.37 27.24
C ASP A 120 10.12 15.50 28.78
N GLU A 121 11.19 15.99 29.38
CA GLU A 121 11.29 16.21 30.83
C GLU A 121 10.23 17.20 31.38
N LYS A 122 9.58 17.97 30.52
CA LYS A 122 8.53 18.93 30.85
C LYS A 122 7.12 18.37 30.59
N GLY A 123 7.01 17.11 30.18
CA GLY A 123 5.73 16.46 29.87
C GLY A 123 5.13 16.92 28.54
N LYS A 124 5.89 17.58 27.66
CA LYS A 124 5.48 17.92 26.30
C LYS A 124 5.89 16.83 25.33
N VAL A 125 5.23 16.74 24.18
CA VAL A 125 5.59 15.79 23.13
C VAL A 125 7.03 16.05 22.65
N ASP A 126 7.87 15.00 22.66
CA ASP A 126 9.19 15.05 22.03
C ASP A 126 9.04 14.75 20.53
N ASP A 127 8.93 15.81 19.73
CA ASP A 127 8.74 15.72 18.27
C ASP A 127 9.86 14.93 17.57
N GLY A 128 11.10 15.03 18.07
CA GLY A 128 12.24 14.36 17.47
C GLY A 128 12.16 12.84 17.69
N ALA A 129 11.91 12.44 18.93
CA ALA A 129 11.72 11.03 19.29
C ALA A 129 10.47 10.45 18.62
N LEU A 130 9.37 11.22 18.56
CA LEU A 130 8.13 10.79 17.92
C LEU A 130 8.33 10.55 16.43
N LYS A 131 8.91 11.50 15.69
CA LYS A 131 9.19 11.35 14.24
C LYS A 131 10.03 10.11 13.95
N LYS A 132 11.04 9.83 14.78
CA LYS A 132 11.84 8.62 14.65
C LYS A 132 11.00 7.35 14.84
N LYS A 133 10.20 7.29 15.90
CA LYS A 133 9.34 6.13 16.22
C LYS A 133 8.27 5.88 15.15
N LEU A 134 7.66 6.95 14.64
CA LEU A 134 6.72 6.91 13.53
C LEU A 134 7.39 6.39 12.25
N SER A 135 8.57 6.89 11.92
CA SER A 135 9.33 6.43 10.74
C SER A 135 9.68 4.94 10.83
N GLU A 136 10.15 4.48 11.98
CA GLU A 136 10.45 3.06 12.22
C GLU A 136 9.20 2.18 12.07
N SER A 137 8.06 2.65 12.61
CA SER A 137 6.79 1.93 12.51
C SER A 137 6.25 1.89 11.08
N LEU A 138 6.32 3.02 10.36
CA LEU A 138 5.96 3.11 8.95
C LEU A 138 6.79 2.15 8.11
N ASN A 139 8.12 2.14 8.29
CA ASN A 139 9.01 1.23 7.58
C ASN A 139 8.68 -0.24 7.87
N THR A 140 8.37 -0.56 9.14
CA THR A 140 7.94 -1.91 9.54
C THR A 140 6.65 -2.32 8.83
N GLN A 141 5.66 -1.43 8.73
CA GLN A 141 4.41 -1.72 8.04
C GLN A 141 4.59 -1.84 6.52
N LYS A 142 5.40 -0.96 5.91
CA LYS A 142 5.77 -1.07 4.49
C LYS A 142 6.47 -2.40 4.20
N GLN A 143 7.38 -2.83 5.06
CA GLN A 143 8.03 -4.13 4.94
C GLN A 143 7.01 -5.28 5.03
N ARG A 144 6.09 -5.26 6.00
CA ARG A 144 5.03 -6.27 6.13
C ARG A 144 4.11 -6.31 4.91
N LEU A 145 3.72 -5.15 4.39
CA LEU A 145 2.93 -5.05 3.15
C LEU A 145 3.70 -5.67 1.98
N ARG A 146 4.98 -5.33 1.83
CA ARG A 146 5.84 -5.92 0.80
C ARG A 146 5.93 -7.43 0.93
N GLU A 147 6.18 -7.95 2.13
CA GLU A 147 6.22 -9.39 2.40
C GLU A 147 4.88 -10.06 2.10
N PHE A 148 3.76 -9.43 2.44
CA PHE A 148 2.43 -9.94 2.11
C PHE A 148 2.20 -9.99 0.60
N LEU A 149 2.50 -8.90 -0.12
CA LEU A 149 2.38 -8.84 -1.58
C LEU A 149 3.28 -9.89 -2.25
N VAL A 150 4.52 -10.01 -1.78
CA VAL A 150 5.46 -11.05 -2.21
C VAL A 150 4.91 -12.45 -1.94
N ARG A 151 4.35 -12.75 -0.77
CA ARG A 151 3.79 -14.08 -0.48
C ARG A 151 2.54 -14.36 -1.32
N LYS A 152 1.67 -13.37 -1.49
CA LYS A 152 0.46 -13.45 -2.30
C LYS A 152 0.79 -13.74 -3.76
N ASN A 153 1.84 -13.09 -4.28
CA ASN A 153 2.20 -13.15 -5.69
C ASN A 153 3.32 -14.18 -6.00
N GLY A 154 4.07 -14.61 -5.00
CA GLY A 154 5.29 -15.41 -5.16
C GLY A 154 5.05 -16.78 -5.77
N LYS A 155 3.88 -17.39 -5.55
CA LYS A 155 3.53 -18.72 -6.12
C LYS A 155 3.54 -18.74 -7.64
N TRP A 156 3.29 -17.60 -8.29
CA TRP A 156 3.22 -17.49 -9.75
C TRP A 156 4.36 -16.64 -10.33
N ILE A 157 5.09 -15.86 -9.53
CA ILE A 157 6.30 -15.13 -9.97
C ILE A 157 7.55 -15.99 -9.87
N TYR A 158 7.80 -16.61 -8.70
CA TYR A 158 9.09 -17.23 -8.41
C TYR A 158 9.45 -18.48 -9.22
N PRO A 159 8.50 -19.32 -9.68
CA PRO A 159 8.84 -20.48 -10.52
C PRO A 159 9.43 -20.10 -11.89
N PHE A 160 9.06 -18.93 -12.43
CA PHE A 160 9.46 -18.49 -13.77
C PHE A 160 10.62 -17.50 -13.75
N LEU A 161 10.81 -16.79 -12.63
CA LEU A 161 11.85 -15.78 -12.44
C LEU A 161 13.27 -16.30 -12.79
N PRO A 162 13.73 -17.49 -12.35
CA PRO A 162 15.08 -17.96 -12.65
C PRO A 162 15.32 -18.19 -14.14
N ARG A 163 14.30 -18.69 -14.86
CA ARG A 163 14.41 -18.95 -16.29
C ARG A 163 14.44 -17.63 -17.08
N MET A 164 13.60 -16.68 -16.73
CA MET A 164 13.58 -15.35 -17.35
C MET A 164 14.88 -14.57 -17.08
N VAL A 165 15.38 -14.60 -15.85
CA VAL A 165 16.69 -14.02 -15.48
C VAL A 165 17.81 -14.68 -16.28
N PHE A 166 17.76 -15.99 -16.48
CA PHE A 166 18.73 -16.71 -17.30
C PHE A 166 18.65 -16.28 -18.78
N ASP A 167 17.47 -16.25 -19.37
CA ASP A 167 17.27 -15.92 -20.78
C ASP A 167 17.65 -14.45 -21.08
N PHE A 168 17.44 -13.53 -20.13
CA PHE A 168 17.91 -12.15 -20.25
C PHE A 168 19.42 -12.00 -20.07
N HIS A 169 20.01 -12.62 -19.05
CA HIS A 169 21.46 -12.60 -18.85
C HIS A 169 22.21 -13.13 -20.08
N HIS A 170 21.66 -14.12 -20.77
CA HIS A 170 22.28 -14.76 -21.94
C HIS A 170 21.76 -14.24 -23.29
N GLY A 171 20.88 -13.23 -23.29
CA GLY A 171 20.31 -12.63 -24.50
C GLY A 171 20.50 -11.12 -24.56
N LEU A 172 19.60 -10.38 -23.90
CA LEU A 172 19.50 -8.91 -23.96
C LEU A 172 20.50 -8.19 -23.03
N TYR A 173 20.81 -8.78 -21.88
CA TYR A 173 21.62 -8.13 -20.85
C TYR A 173 23.03 -7.77 -21.33
N GLN A 174 23.68 -8.64 -22.10
CA GLN A 174 25.02 -8.38 -22.64
C GLN A 174 25.07 -7.13 -23.54
N ARG A 175 23.96 -6.76 -24.16
CA ARG A 175 23.86 -5.57 -25.02
C ARG A 175 23.54 -4.28 -24.23
N MET A 176 23.13 -4.42 -22.96
CA MET A 176 22.73 -3.28 -22.11
C MET A 176 23.53 -3.16 -20.81
N SER A 177 24.38 -4.13 -20.46
CA SER A 177 25.13 -4.20 -19.20
C SER A 177 25.89 -2.92 -18.91
N ASP A 178 26.49 -2.32 -19.94
CA ASP A 178 27.35 -1.15 -19.80
C ASP A 178 26.56 0.15 -19.57
N ARG A 179 25.23 0.12 -19.72
CA ARG A 179 24.36 1.30 -19.63
C ARG A 179 23.28 1.16 -18.57
N LEU A 180 22.71 -0.04 -18.42
CA LEU A 180 21.54 -0.29 -17.59
C LEU A 180 21.78 0.01 -16.11
N TYR A 181 22.82 -0.60 -15.51
CA TYR A 181 23.11 -0.38 -14.10
C TYR A 181 23.72 1.00 -13.81
N PRO A 182 24.68 1.52 -14.62
CA PRO A 182 25.17 2.88 -14.46
C PRO A 182 24.08 3.95 -14.51
N GLU A 183 23.14 3.85 -15.45
CA GLU A 183 22.01 4.79 -15.58
C GLU A 183 21.07 4.72 -14.37
N TYR A 184 20.76 3.51 -13.91
CA TYR A 184 19.96 3.31 -12.69
C TYR A 184 20.63 3.95 -11.46
N ARG A 185 21.95 3.78 -11.31
CA ARG A 185 22.72 4.37 -10.20
C ARG A 185 22.80 5.90 -10.32
N ALA A 186 22.98 6.44 -11.52
CA ALA A 186 22.99 7.89 -11.78
C ALA A 186 21.67 8.56 -11.36
N ARG A 187 20.55 7.84 -11.46
CA ARG A 187 19.21 8.29 -11.02
C ARG A 187 18.94 8.11 -9.53
N GLY A 188 19.97 7.80 -8.74
CA GLY A 188 19.88 7.61 -7.29
C GLY A 188 19.41 6.21 -6.87
N GLY A 189 19.49 5.23 -7.78
CA GLY A 189 19.20 3.83 -7.50
C GLY A 189 20.12 3.27 -6.42
N LYS A 190 19.55 2.50 -5.49
CA LYS A 190 20.29 1.95 -4.34
C LYS A 190 20.40 0.42 -4.36
N ASP A 191 19.66 -0.24 -5.25
CA ASP A 191 19.69 -1.70 -5.36
C ASP A 191 21.01 -2.21 -5.99
N THR A 192 21.23 -3.50 -5.82
CA THR A 192 22.26 -4.25 -6.54
C THR A 192 21.89 -4.40 -8.00
N GLU A 193 22.87 -4.60 -8.87
CA GLU A 193 22.64 -4.86 -10.30
C GLU A 193 21.77 -6.09 -10.50
N LYS A 194 22.05 -7.17 -9.78
CA LYS A 194 21.21 -8.37 -9.74
C LYS A 194 19.76 -8.05 -9.35
N GLY A 195 19.55 -7.27 -8.29
CA GLY A 195 18.22 -6.89 -7.83
C GLY A 195 17.46 -6.02 -8.82
N LEU A 196 18.16 -5.12 -9.53
CA LEU A 196 17.60 -4.34 -10.63
C LEU A 196 17.12 -5.25 -11.77
N ILE A 197 17.95 -6.21 -12.19
CA ILE A 197 17.61 -7.15 -13.26
C ILE A 197 16.37 -7.97 -12.88
N GLU A 198 16.33 -8.50 -11.65
CA GLU A 198 15.15 -9.23 -11.15
C GLU A 198 13.87 -8.38 -11.21
N LYS A 199 13.96 -7.09 -10.86
CA LYS A 199 12.81 -6.16 -10.93
C LYS A 199 12.37 -5.87 -12.36
N ILE A 200 13.31 -5.69 -13.29
CA ILE A 200 12.99 -5.46 -14.70
C ILE A 200 12.22 -6.66 -15.28
N HIS A 201 12.60 -7.89 -14.92
CA HIS A 201 11.85 -9.07 -15.32
C HIS A 201 10.45 -9.14 -14.72
N MET A 202 10.32 -8.77 -13.46
CA MET A 202 9.00 -8.71 -12.83
C MET A 202 8.11 -7.67 -13.50
N PHE A 203 8.66 -6.52 -13.91
CA PHE A 203 7.94 -5.50 -14.67
C PHE A 203 7.48 -6.02 -16.02
N ASP A 204 8.40 -6.60 -16.80
CA ASP A 204 8.11 -7.20 -18.11
C ASP A 204 6.97 -8.21 -18.00
N ARG A 205 7.03 -9.12 -17.00
CA ARG A 205 5.98 -10.11 -16.76
C ARG A 205 4.64 -9.51 -16.34
N ILE A 206 4.62 -8.41 -15.58
CA ILE A 206 3.39 -7.70 -15.23
C ILE A 206 2.74 -7.08 -16.47
N CYS A 207 3.57 -6.60 -17.39
CA CYS A 207 3.16 -5.89 -18.61
C CYS A 207 3.03 -6.79 -19.84
N GLU A 208 3.32 -8.09 -19.72
CA GLU A 208 3.29 -9.07 -20.81
C GLU A 208 1.84 -9.37 -21.20
N SER A 209 1.30 -8.60 -22.14
CA SER A 209 0.15 -8.99 -22.94
C SER A 209 0.46 -8.76 -24.41
N GLU A 210 0.38 -9.82 -25.21
CA GLU A 210 0.44 -9.75 -26.68
C GLU A 210 -0.83 -9.13 -27.27
N ASP A 211 -1.92 -9.06 -26.48
CA ASP A 211 -3.21 -8.54 -26.92
C ASP A 211 -3.62 -7.32 -26.08
N PRO A 212 -3.57 -6.10 -26.64
CA PRO A 212 -3.89 -4.86 -25.92
C PRO A 212 -5.33 -4.82 -25.38
N ASP A 213 -6.22 -5.70 -25.85
CA ASP A 213 -7.61 -5.82 -25.40
C ASP A 213 -7.80 -6.79 -24.22
N THR A 214 -6.78 -7.59 -23.89
CA THR A 214 -6.82 -8.49 -22.73
C THR A 214 -5.66 -8.19 -21.78
N PHE A 215 -5.91 -7.28 -20.84
CA PHE A 215 -5.03 -7.08 -19.69
C PHE A 215 -5.08 -8.32 -18.78
N LEU A 216 -4.38 -9.38 -19.16
CA LEU A 216 -4.31 -10.60 -18.37
C LEU A 216 -3.17 -10.50 -17.36
N LYS A 217 -3.48 -10.93 -16.14
CA LYS A 217 -2.51 -11.29 -15.12
C LYS A 217 -1.72 -12.51 -15.62
N PRO A 218 -0.47 -12.68 -15.16
CA PRO A 218 0.33 -13.86 -15.48
C PRO A 218 -0.28 -15.22 -15.10
N ASP A 219 -1.34 -15.23 -14.27
CA ASP A 219 -2.13 -16.41 -13.89
C ASP A 219 -3.36 -16.66 -14.79
N GLY A 220 -3.54 -15.86 -15.83
CA GLY A 220 -4.66 -15.95 -16.79
C GLY A 220 -5.94 -15.24 -16.35
N THR A 221 -5.98 -14.62 -15.16
CA THR A 221 -7.12 -13.78 -14.74
C THR A 221 -7.00 -12.35 -15.27
N GLN A 222 -8.06 -11.54 -15.23
CA GLN A 222 -7.98 -10.15 -15.73
C GLN A 222 -7.49 -9.17 -14.66
N TRP A 223 -6.69 -8.19 -15.09
CA TRP A 223 -6.48 -6.94 -14.36
C TRP A 223 -7.77 -6.13 -14.36
N LYS A 224 -8.06 -5.48 -13.23
CA LYS A 224 -9.17 -4.53 -13.07
C LYS A 224 -8.93 -3.23 -13.84
N GLY A 225 -7.67 -2.91 -14.15
CA GLY A 225 -7.26 -1.72 -14.88
C GLY A 225 -5.78 -1.40 -14.72
N LYS A 226 -5.33 -0.32 -15.37
CA LYS A 226 -3.93 0.16 -15.33
C LYS A 226 -3.45 0.52 -13.92
N ASP A 227 -4.35 1.00 -13.07
CA ASP A 227 -4.02 1.33 -11.68
C ASP A 227 -3.66 0.07 -10.87
N GLU A 228 -4.36 -1.06 -11.09
CA GLU A 228 -4.03 -2.33 -10.40
C GLU A 228 -2.66 -2.87 -10.87
N ILE A 229 -2.33 -2.68 -12.14
CA ILE A 229 -1.02 -3.04 -12.73
C ILE A 229 0.08 -2.19 -12.10
N TRP A 230 -0.15 -0.88 -12.00
CA TRP A 230 0.79 0.07 -11.40
C TRP A 230 1.02 -0.23 -9.92
N ASP A 231 -0.04 -0.45 -9.15
CA ASP A 231 0.06 -0.82 -7.73
C ASP A 231 0.83 -2.13 -7.53
N CYS A 232 0.60 -3.10 -8.41
CA CYS A 232 1.34 -4.36 -8.41
C CYS A 232 2.84 -4.13 -8.63
N TRP A 233 3.17 -3.31 -9.64
CA TRP A 233 4.55 -2.95 -9.96
C TRP A 233 5.23 -2.20 -8.81
N VAL A 234 4.59 -1.18 -8.25
CA VAL A 234 5.07 -0.43 -7.08
C VAL A 234 5.35 -1.38 -5.91
N GLY A 235 4.48 -2.36 -5.68
CA GLY A 235 4.66 -3.40 -4.67
C GLY A 235 5.92 -4.25 -4.86
N LEU A 236 6.25 -4.62 -6.10
CA LEU A 236 7.45 -5.42 -6.41
C LEU A 236 8.74 -4.58 -6.42
N ALA A 237 8.69 -3.36 -6.97
CA ALA A 237 9.81 -2.43 -6.94
C ALA A 237 10.18 -2.02 -5.51
N GLY A 238 9.19 -1.97 -4.62
CA GLY A 238 9.31 -1.69 -3.19
C GLY A 238 8.95 -0.26 -2.79
N SER A 239 8.79 0.65 -3.76
CA SER A 239 8.23 1.99 -3.58
C SER A 239 7.90 2.62 -4.95
N LYS A 240 7.03 3.63 -4.97
CA LYS A 240 6.69 4.38 -6.18
C LYS A 240 7.91 5.07 -6.79
N ALA A 241 8.71 5.74 -5.96
CA ALA A 241 9.94 6.39 -6.41
C ALA A 241 10.96 5.41 -7.04
N GLU A 242 11.03 4.17 -6.53
CA GLU A 242 11.87 3.13 -7.11
C GLU A 242 11.27 2.58 -8.40
N ALA A 243 9.96 2.37 -8.46
CA ALA A 243 9.24 1.99 -9.68
C ALA A 243 9.45 3.02 -10.81
N ASP A 244 9.22 4.29 -10.53
CA ASP A 244 9.44 5.42 -11.46
C ASP A 244 10.88 5.46 -11.96
N ARG A 245 11.86 5.29 -11.05
CA ARG A 245 13.28 5.27 -11.40
C ARG A 245 13.61 4.15 -12.37
N ILE A 246 13.10 2.94 -12.11
CA ILE A 246 13.34 1.78 -12.97
C ILE A 246 12.68 2.00 -14.34
N CYS A 247 11.43 2.45 -14.39
CA CYS A 247 10.75 2.76 -15.65
C CYS A 247 11.53 3.80 -16.47
N ALA A 248 11.95 4.91 -15.85
CA ALA A 248 12.73 5.94 -16.53
C ALA A 248 14.12 5.47 -16.97
N THR A 249 14.72 4.49 -16.27
CA THR A 249 15.96 3.85 -16.70
C THR A 249 15.72 3.00 -17.94
N LEU A 250 14.65 2.20 -17.95
CA LEU A 250 14.26 1.35 -19.09
C LEU A 250 13.93 2.18 -20.33
N GLU A 251 13.18 3.27 -20.19
CA GLU A 251 12.85 4.19 -21.29
C GLU A 251 14.06 4.82 -21.95
N VAL A 252 15.17 5.01 -21.22
CA VAL A 252 16.40 5.56 -21.80
C VAL A 252 17.28 4.49 -22.43
N VAL A 253 17.29 3.28 -21.85
CA VAL A 253 18.21 2.22 -22.26
C VAL A 253 17.63 1.33 -23.36
N LEU A 254 16.33 1.01 -23.32
CA LEU A 254 15.72 0.04 -24.24
C LEU A 254 15.50 0.58 -25.66
N PRO A 255 14.97 1.81 -25.90
CA PRO A 255 14.72 2.27 -27.26
C PRO A 255 15.97 2.34 -28.15
N PRO A 256 17.13 2.86 -27.69
CA PRO A 256 18.36 2.85 -28.51
C PRO A 256 18.83 1.43 -28.87
N ILE A 257 18.60 0.45 -28.01
CA ILE A 257 18.96 -0.95 -28.24
C ILE A 257 17.98 -1.61 -29.20
N SER A 258 16.70 -1.32 -29.07
CA SER A 258 15.65 -1.77 -29.99
C SER A 258 15.90 -1.27 -31.42
N GLU A 259 16.25 0.01 -31.58
CA GLU A 259 16.62 0.57 -32.88
C GLU A 259 17.87 -0.07 -33.49
N ALA A 260 18.88 -0.38 -32.67
CA ALA A 260 20.09 -1.05 -33.13
C ALA A 260 19.80 -2.48 -33.61
N LEU A 261 18.97 -3.22 -32.85
CA LEU A 261 18.54 -4.58 -33.19
C LEU A 261 17.68 -4.60 -34.46
N ALA A 262 16.76 -3.65 -34.62
CA ALA A 262 15.93 -3.55 -35.82
C ALA A 262 16.79 -3.37 -37.09
N ARG A 263 17.82 -2.51 -37.03
CA ARG A 263 18.75 -2.29 -38.15
C ARG A 263 19.62 -3.50 -38.47
N GLU A 264 20.03 -4.28 -37.46
CA GLU A 264 20.78 -5.53 -37.65
C GLU A 264 19.92 -6.64 -38.27
N LEU A 265 18.62 -6.66 -38.00
CA LEU A 265 17.68 -7.64 -38.56
C LEU A 265 17.23 -7.30 -39.98
N GLU A 266 17.38 -6.05 -40.39
CA GLU A 266 17.13 -5.56 -41.77
C GLU A 266 18.34 -5.73 -42.71
N SER A 267 19.51 -6.11 -42.19
CA SER A 267 20.77 -6.31 -42.95
C SER A 267 21.11 -7.78 -43.19
#